data_AF-A0A399RNZ4-F1
#
_entry.id   AF-A0A399RNZ4-F1
#
_cell.length_a   1.000
_cell.length_b   1.000
_cell.length_c   1.000
_cell.angle_alpha   90.00
_cell.angle_beta   90.00
_cell.angle_gamma   90.00
#
_symmetry.space_group_name_H-M   'P 1'
#
loop_
_entity.id
_entity.type
_entity.pdbx_description
1 polymer ?
#
loop_
_entity_poly.entity_id
_entity_poly.type
_entity_poly.pdbx_seq_one_letter_code
_entity_poly.pdbx_strand_id
1 'polypeptide(L)' 'MSDQPINLNKARKAKAKARKEQQAVENRAKFGRTKAERQAETARLEKLRKEIDAAKRET' A
#
# COMPACT_ATOMS: atom_id res chain seq x y z
N MET A 1 -13.84 -29.74 -30.99
CA MET A 1 -13.75 -29.13 -29.64
C MET A 1 -12.54 -28.20 -29.64
N SER A 2 -12.78 -26.90 -29.46
CA SER A 2 -11.87 -25.82 -29.86
C SER A 2 -10.53 -25.80 -29.10
N ASP A 3 -9.45 -26.16 -29.79
CA ASP A 3 -8.07 -25.93 -29.35
C ASP A 3 -7.65 -24.51 -29.74
N GLN A 4 -8.17 -23.52 -29.01
CA GLN A 4 -7.78 -22.12 -29.20
C GLN A 4 -6.48 -21.86 -28.44
N PRO A 5 -5.45 -21.26 -29.07
CA PRO A 5 -4.18 -21.01 -28.43
C PRO A 5 -4.35 -20.10 -27.21
N ILE A 6 -4.03 -20.62 -26.03
CA ILE A 6 -4.14 -19.87 -24.77
C ILE A 6 -3.02 -18.82 -24.71
N ASN A 7 -3.40 -17.56 -24.51
CA ASN A 7 -2.44 -16.48 -24.32
C ASN A 7 -1.80 -16.57 -22.92
N LEU A 8 -0.60 -17.14 -22.87
CA LEU A 8 0.18 -17.31 -21.63
C LEU A 8 0.52 -15.99 -20.92
N ASN A 9 0.61 -14.86 -21.66
CA ASN A 9 0.86 -13.56 -21.03
C ASN A 9 -0.33 -13.11 -20.20
N LYS A 10 -1.56 -13.31 -20.67
CA LYS A 10 -2.77 -13.02 -19.88
C LYS A 10 -2.82 -13.89 -18.62
N ALA A 11 -2.52 -15.18 -18.74
CA ALA A 11 -2.48 -16.10 -17.61
C ALA A 11 -1.41 -15.71 -16.56
N ARG A 12 -0.19 -15.34 -17.00
CA ARG A 12 0.87 -14.85 -16.10
C ARG A 12 0.45 -13.56 -15.39
N LYS A 13 -0.15 -12.61 -16.11
CA LYS A 13 -0.64 -11.35 -15.53
C LYS A 13 -1.73 -11.58 -14.49
N ALA A 14 -2.67 -12.48 -14.76
CA ALA A 14 -3.71 -12.85 -13.80
C ALA A 14 -3.11 -13.46 -12.52
N LYS A 15 -2.16 -14.40 -12.66
CA LYS A 15 -1.45 -15.00 -11.52
C LYS A 15 -0.66 -13.96 -10.72
N ALA A 16 -0.01 -13.01 -11.39
CA ALA A 16 0.71 -11.93 -10.74
C ALA A 16 -0.23 -11.00 -9.95
N LYS A 17 -1.42 -10.70 -10.48
CA LYS A 17 -2.43 -9.90 -9.79
C LYS A 17 -2.94 -10.61 -8.52
N ALA A 18 -3.30 -11.89 -8.63
CA ALA A 18 -3.74 -12.69 -7.48
C ALA A 18 -2.66 -12.77 -6.38
N ARG A 19 -1.38 -12.96 -6.75
CA ARG A 19 -0.27 -12.95 -5.78
C ARG A 19 -0.12 -11.60 -5.07
N LYS A 20 -0.27 -10.49 -5.79
CA LYS A 20 -0.22 -9.15 -5.19
C LYS A 20 -1.36 -8.93 -4.19
N GLU A 21 -2.56 -9.41 -4.50
CA GLU A 21 -3.71 -9.33 -3.59
C GLU A 21 -3.48 -10.16 -2.32
N GLN A 22 -2.98 -11.38 -2.45
CA GLN A 22 -2.61 -12.23 -1.30
C GLN A 22 -1.54 -11.57 -0.42
N GLN A 23 -0.48 -11.04 -1.03
CA GLN A 23 0.55 -10.29 -0.30
C GLN A 23 -0.02 -9.06 0.41
N ALA A 24 -0.98 -8.35 -0.20
CA ALA A 24 -1.62 -7.21 0.43
C ALA A 24 -2.44 -7.64 1.66
N VAL A 25 -3.16 -8.76 1.58
CA VAL A 25 -3.89 -9.34 2.73
C VAL A 25 -2.93 -9.78 3.82
N GLU A 26 -1.86 -10.50 3.48
CA GLU A 26 -0.83 -10.89 4.44
C GLU A 26 -0.18 -9.68 5.12
N ASN A 27 0.12 -8.62 4.36
CA ASN A 27 0.69 -7.40 4.92
C ASN A 27 -0.28 -6.69 5.86
N ARG A 28 -1.59 -6.69 5.57
CA ARG A 28 -2.61 -6.18 6.50
C ARG A 28 -2.64 -7.00 7.79
N ALA A 29 -2.59 -8.33 7.69
CA ALA A 29 -2.59 -9.22 8.85
C ALA A 29 -1.30 -9.11 9.67
N LYS A 30 -0.12 -9.07 9.03
CA LYS A 30 1.19 -9.05 9.67
C LYS A 30 1.52 -7.70 10.32
N PHE A 31 1.19 -6.61 9.65
CA PHE A 31 1.61 -5.27 10.10
C PHE A 31 0.47 -4.46 10.72
N GLY A 32 -0.77 -4.96 10.66
CA GLY A 32 -1.96 -4.36 11.28
C GLY A 32 -2.37 -2.99 10.71
N ARG A 33 -1.57 -2.40 9.81
CA ARG A 33 -1.82 -1.09 9.21
C ARG A 33 -1.66 -1.11 7.71
N THR A 34 -2.61 -0.49 7.01
CA THR A 34 -2.52 -0.32 5.56
C THR A 34 -1.47 0.74 5.18
N LYS A 35 -1.05 0.76 3.91
CA LYS A 35 -0.18 1.84 3.40
C LYS A 35 -0.84 3.22 3.57
N ALA A 36 -2.15 3.31 3.35
CA ALA A 36 -2.92 4.54 3.49
C ALA A 36 -2.93 5.03 4.94
N GLU A 37 -3.16 4.15 5.91
CA GLU A 37 -3.10 4.49 7.34
C GLU A 37 -1.71 4.97 7.76
N ARG A 38 -0.64 4.28 7.31
CA ARG A 38 0.72 4.74 7.58
C ARG A 38 0.98 6.14 7.02
N GLN A 39 0.52 6.42 5.81
CA GLN A 39 0.68 7.74 5.19
C GLN A 39 -0.13 8.84 5.91
N ALA A 40 -1.34 8.52 6.36
CA ALA A 40 -2.17 9.44 7.13
C ALA A 40 -1.52 9.77 8.48
N GLU A 41 -0.97 8.76 9.17
CA GLU A 41 -0.24 8.96 10.43
C GLU A 41 1.03 9.78 10.22
N THR A 42 1.84 9.48 9.19
CA THR A 42 3.04 10.30 8.91
C THR A 42 2.67 11.75 8.61
N ALA A 43 1.60 11.99 7.84
CA ALA A 43 1.16 13.34 7.54
C ALA A 43 0.66 14.10 8.78
N ARG A 44 -0.03 13.41 9.70
CA ARG A 44 -0.42 13.99 11.00
C ARG A 44 0.79 14.35 11.85
N LEU A 45 1.76 13.45 11.96
CA LEU A 45 2.99 13.68 12.71
C LEU A 45 3.82 14.82 12.12
N GLU A 46 3.90 14.93 10.79
CA GLU A 46 4.58 16.05 10.12
C GLU A 46 3.90 17.39 10.38
N LYS A 47 2.56 17.44 10.39
CA LYS A 47 1.82 18.65 10.76
C LYS A 47 2.12 19.05 12.21
N LEU A 48 2.00 18.11 13.14
CA LEU A 48 2.27 18.36 14.55
C LEU A 48 3.72 18.83 14.78
N ARG A 49 4.69 18.23 14.09
CA ARG A 49 6.10 18.68 14.14
C ARG A 49 6.25 20.11 13.66
N LYS A 50 5.63 20.48 12.53
CA LYS A 50 5.68 21.84 12.00
C LYS A 50 5.05 22.85 12.97
N GLU A 51 3.93 22.49 13.60
CA GLU A 51 3.27 23.33 14.61
C GLU A 51 4.15 23.55 15.84
N ILE A 52 4.77 22.48 16.37
CA ILE A 52 5.71 22.58 17.49
C ILE A 52 6.94 23.41 17.11
N ASP A 53 7.48 23.21 15.91
CA ASP A 53 8.65 23.94 15.42
C ASP A 53 8.33 25.42 15.21
N ALA A 54 7.11 25.78 14.77
CA ALA A 54 6.66 27.15 14.67
C ALA A 54 6.52 27.80 16.06
N ALA A 55 5.88 27.11 17.01
CA ALA A 55 5.73 27.60 18.38
C ALA A 55 7.08 27.86 19.08
N LYS A 56 8.09 27.03 18.80
CA LYS A 56 9.46 27.21 19.32
C LYS A 56 10.23 28.38 18.70
N ARG A 57 9.84 28.86 17.51
CA ARG A 57 10.48 30.01 16.85
C ARG A 57 9.89 31.34 17.28
N GLU A 58 8.67 31.34 17.81
CA GLU A 58 7.98 32.54 18.28
C GLU A 58 8.28 32.87 19.75
N THR A 59 8.92 31.96 20.48
CA THR A 59 9.50 32.18 21.83
C THR A 59 10.99 32.42 21.75
#